data_AF-E6VQT6-F1
#
_entry.id   AF-E6VQT6-F1
#
_cell.length_a   1.000
_cell.length_b   1.000
_cell.length_c   1.000
_cell.angle_alpha   90.00
_cell.angle_beta   90.00
_cell.angle_gamma   90.00
#
_symmetry.space_group_name_H-M   'P 1'
#
loop_
_entity.id
_entity.type
_entity.pdbx_description
1 polymer ?
#
loop_
_entity_poly.entity_id
_entity_poly.type
_entity_poly.pdbx_seq_one_letter_code
_entity_poly.pdbx_strand_id
1 'polypeptide(L)'
;MDKYQKQALQVAKEVVIKFIEVGRISPANFGQNFDVIFKDIMRTVTGVTAGDGSREAELAMRADMEGDTEGDMDDDADDAPERSE
;
A
#
# COMPACT_ATOMS: atom_id res chain seq x y z
N MET A 1 7.54 18.21 -11.83
CA MET A 1 7.46 16.74 -11.67
C MET A 1 7.97 16.38 -10.29
N ASP A 2 7.21 15.52 -9.62
CA ASP A 2 7.58 14.90 -8.35
C ASP A 2 8.92 14.11 -8.51
N LYS A 3 9.71 14.02 -7.43
CA LYS A 3 10.95 13.22 -7.39
C LYS A 3 10.67 11.78 -7.80
N TYR A 4 9.58 11.19 -7.33
CA TYR A 4 9.20 9.81 -7.65
C TYR A 4 8.80 9.63 -9.11
N GLN A 5 8.10 10.61 -9.69
CA GLN A 5 7.76 10.59 -11.12
C GLN A 5 9.02 10.62 -11.99
N LYS A 6 10.01 11.45 -11.64
CA LYS A 6 11.29 11.50 -12.38
C LYS A 6 12.04 10.18 -12.31
N GLN A 7 12.09 9.57 -11.12
CA GLN A 7 12.74 8.27 -10.94
C GLN A 7 12.01 7.16 -11.70
N ALA A 8 10.68 7.12 -11.63
CA ALA A 8 9.88 6.15 -12.38
C ALA A 8 10.04 6.30 -13.89
N LEU A 9 10.08 7.52 -14.43
CA LEU A 9 10.35 7.77 -15.84
C LEU A 9 11.73 7.27 -16.26
N GLN A 10 12.75 7.48 -15.42
CA GLN A 10 14.10 7.00 -15.70
C GLN A 10 14.16 5.47 -15.72
N VAL A 11 13.59 4.81 -14.71
CA VAL A 11 13.56 3.34 -14.63
C VAL A 11 12.77 2.75 -15.80
N ALA A 12 11.60 3.29 -16.13
CA ALA A 12 10.80 2.85 -17.26
C ALA A 12 11.58 2.93 -18.58
N LYS A 13 12.32 4.03 -18.80
CA LYS A 13 13.18 4.22 -19.97
C LYS A 13 14.24 3.12 -20.05
N GLU A 14 14.94 2.84 -18.95
CA GLU A 14 15.99 1.83 -18.91
C GLU A 14 15.45 0.42 -19.16
N VAL A 15 14.29 0.06 -18.59
CA VAL A 15 13.64 -1.24 -18.82
C VAL A 15 13.25 -1.43 -20.29
N VAL A 16 12.62 -0.42 -20.90
CA VAL A 16 12.19 -0.52 -22.31
C VAL A 16 13.39 -0.60 -23.25
N ILE A 17 14.43 0.22 -23.02
CA ILE A 17 15.68 0.13 -23.78
C ILE A 17 16.28 -1.27 -23.65
N LYS A 18 16.28 -1.85 -22.43
CA LYS A 18 16.81 -3.20 -22.22
C LYS A 18 16.06 -4.25 -23.03
N PHE A 19 14.73 -4.16 -23.08
CA PHE A 19 13.91 -5.05 -23.89
C PHE A 19 14.15 -4.90 -25.39
N ILE A 20 14.49 -3.69 -25.86
CA ILE A 20 14.91 -3.47 -27.25
C ILE A 20 16.28 -4.09 -27.51
N GLU A 21 17.27 -3.86 -26.63
CA GLU A 21 18.62 -4.43 -26.75
C GLU A 21 18.61 -5.97 -26.83
N VAL A 22 17.74 -6.62 -26.04
CA VAL A 22 17.62 -8.09 -26.03
C VAL A 22 16.64 -8.63 -27.09
N GLY A 23 16.10 -7.77 -27.95
CA GLY A 23 15.21 -8.16 -29.05
C GLY A 23 13.81 -8.63 -28.63
N ARG A 24 13.34 -8.27 -27.42
CA ARG A 24 11.99 -8.59 -26.92
C ARG A 24 10.94 -7.57 -27.36
N ILE A 25 11.35 -6.33 -27.59
CA ILE A 25 10.51 -5.25 -28.11
C ILE A 25 11.19 -4.62 -29.31
N SER A 26 10.42 -4.28 -30.35
CA SER A 26 10.92 -3.49 -31.48
C SER A 26 10.93 -1.99 -31.13
N PRO A 27 11.91 -1.20 -31.61
CA PRO A 27 11.89 0.26 -31.49
C PRO A 27 10.57 0.90 -31.96
N ALA A 28 9.91 0.30 -32.97
CA ALA A 28 8.64 0.80 -33.50
C ALA A 28 7.49 0.76 -32.47
N ASN A 29 7.54 -0.18 -31.52
CA ASN A 29 6.52 -0.36 -30.48
C ASN A 29 6.90 0.33 -29.16
N PHE A 30 7.94 1.18 -29.14
CA PHE A 30 8.44 1.83 -27.94
C PHE A 30 7.33 2.54 -27.14
N GLY A 31 6.55 3.40 -27.81
CA GLY A 31 5.55 4.24 -27.12
C GLY A 31 4.47 3.43 -26.38
N GLN A 32 3.98 2.35 -27.00
CA GLN A 32 2.97 1.47 -26.40
C GLN A 32 3.52 0.74 -25.16
N ASN A 33 4.73 0.20 -25.26
CA ASN A 33 5.33 -0.56 -24.16
C ASN A 33 5.81 0.35 -23.02
N PHE A 34 6.33 1.53 -23.35
CA PHE A 34 6.80 2.49 -22.36
C PHE A 34 5.67 2.97 -21.44
N ASP A 35 4.49 3.27 -21.98
CA ASP A 35 3.34 3.71 -21.19
C ASP A 35 2.88 2.64 -20.19
N VAL A 36 2.80 1.38 -20.63
CA VAL A 36 2.42 0.24 -19.76
C VAL A 36 3.44 0.06 -18.63
N ILE A 37 4.73 -0.02 -18.96
CA ILE A 37 5.80 -0.23 -17.99
C ILE A 37 5.90 0.94 -17.00
N PHE A 38 5.77 2.19 -17.49
CA PHE A 38 5.79 3.37 -16.63
C PHE A 38 4.62 3.37 -15.64
N LYS A 39 3.41 3.03 -16.10
CA LYS A 39 2.23 2.92 -15.23
C LYS A 39 2.42 1.86 -14.15
N ASP A 40 2.98 0.71 -14.49
CA ASP A 40 3.21 -0.37 -13.52
C ASP A 40 4.27 0.00 -12.46
N ILE A 41 5.34 0.69 -12.88
CA ILE A 41 6.34 1.23 -11.95
C ILE A 41 5.70 2.29 -11.05
N MET A 42 4.98 3.26 -11.62
CA MET A 42 4.30 4.30 -10.85
C MET A 42 3.33 3.70 -9.84
N ARG A 43 2.56 2.71 -10.25
CA ARG A 43 1.63 1.97 -9.40
C ARG A 43 2.32 1.31 -8.20
N THR A 44 3.49 0.72 -8.46
CA THR A 44 4.33 0.09 -7.42
C THR A 44 4.85 1.14 -6.43
N VAL A 45 5.32 2.28 -6.93
CA VAL A 45 5.89 3.36 -6.11
C VAL A 45 4.82 4.13 -5.33
N THR A 46 3.63 4.32 -5.88
CA THR A 46 2.51 5.00 -5.20
C THR A 46 1.75 4.07 -4.26
N GLY A 47 2.07 2.77 -4.24
CA GLY A 47 1.38 1.80 -3.39
C GLY A 47 -0.07 1.52 -3.81
N VAL A 48 -0.50 1.99 -4.99
CA VAL A 48 -1.82 1.68 -5.58
C VAL A 48 -1.74 0.30 -6.25
N THR A 49 -1.33 -0.71 -5.50
CA THR A 49 -1.07 -2.07 -6.01
C THR A 49 -2.25 -2.58 -6.82
N ALA A 50 -2.00 -2.96 -8.08
CA ALA A 50 -2.96 -3.73 -8.86
C ALA A 50 -2.90 -5.16 -8.34
N GLY A 51 -3.92 -5.52 -7.56
CA GLY A 51 -4.54 -6.83 -7.75
C GLY A 51 -3.99 -8.01 -6.97
N ASP A 52 -3.78 -7.89 -5.66
CA ASP A 52 -3.94 -9.07 -4.79
C ASP A 52 -4.74 -8.81 -3.51
N GLY A 53 -5.18 -7.57 -3.24
CA GLY A 53 -5.95 -7.23 -2.05
C GLY A 53 -5.21 -7.49 -0.72
N SER A 54 -3.93 -7.88 -0.78
CA SER A 54 -3.16 -8.30 0.40
C SER A 54 -2.97 -7.14 1.37
N ARG A 55 -2.81 -5.91 0.85
CA ARG A 55 -2.61 -4.71 1.66
C ARG A 55 -3.89 -4.18 2.29
N GLU A 56 -5.04 -4.30 1.63
CA GLU A 56 -6.36 -4.00 2.23
C GLU A 56 -6.73 -5.05 3.29
N ALA A 57 -6.43 -6.32 3.04
CA ALA A 57 -6.63 -7.39 4.03
C ALA A 57 -5.71 -7.23 5.25
N GLU A 58 -4.45 -6.84 5.06
CA GLU A 58 -3.50 -6.56 6.14
C GLU A 58 -3.91 -5.33 6.98
N LEU A 59 -4.42 -4.28 6.34
CA LEU A 59 -4.92 -3.08 7.02
C LEU A 59 -6.24 -3.33 7.76
N ALA A 60 -7.14 -4.14 7.19
CA ALA A 60 -8.38 -4.56 7.86
C ALA A 60 -8.07 -5.41 9.11
N MET A 61 -7.25 -6.47 8.97
CA MET A 61 -6.85 -7.34 10.10
C MET A 61 -6.21 -6.58 11.26
N ARG A 62 -5.53 -5.47 10.99
CA ARG A 62 -4.90 -4.65 12.02
C ARG A 62 -5.89 -3.77 12.77
N ALA A 63 -6.94 -3.29 12.11
CA ALA A 63 -8.00 -2.52 12.75
C ALA A 63 -8.87 -3.38 13.69
N ASP A 64 -9.03 -4.66 13.35
CA ASP A 64 -9.83 -5.61 14.12
C ASP A 64 -9.18 -5.99 15.48
N MET A 65 -7.85 -5.88 15.61
CA MET A 65 -7.12 -6.20 16.86
C MET A 65 -7.11 -5.06 17.89
N GLU A 66 -7.45 -3.82 17.51
CA GLU A 66 -7.41 -2.66 18.42
C GLU A 66 -8.78 -2.38 19.09
N GLY A 67 -9.84 -3.14 18.76
CA GLY A 67 -11.21 -2.91 19.22
C GLY A 67 -11.66 -3.68 20.49
N ASP A 68 -10.89 -4.62 21.01
CA ASP A 68 -11.35 -5.59 22.04
C ASP A 68 -10.85 -5.30 23.48
N THR A 69 -10.24 -4.16 23.78
CA THR A 69 -9.74 -3.86 25.16
C THR A 69 -10.34 -2.63 25.85
N GLU A 70 -11.46 -2.09 25.39
CA GLU A 70 -12.16 -1.02 26.13
C GLU A 70 -13.68 -1.30 26.19
N GLY A 71 -14.06 -2.15 27.15
CA GLY A 71 -15.46 -2.34 27.53
C GLY A 71 -15.56 -3.42 28.59
N ASP A 72 -16.18 -3.08 29.73
CA ASP A 72 -16.53 -3.96 30.84
C ASP A 72 -15.49 -4.09 31.97
N MET A 73 -15.26 -2.98 32.68
CA MET A 73 -14.98 -3.04 34.13
C MET A 73 -15.35 -1.75 34.87
N ASP A 74 -16.49 -1.14 34.52
CA ASP A 74 -17.13 -0.12 35.35
C ASP A 74 -18.62 -0.44 35.43
N ASP A 75 -19.02 -1.23 36.42
CA ASP A 75 -20.24 -0.98 37.19
C ASP A 75 -20.35 -1.96 38.36
N ASP A 76 -20.88 -1.45 39.48
CA ASP A 76 -21.36 -2.15 40.68
C ASP A 76 -20.34 -2.61 41.73
N ALA A 77 -19.99 -1.68 42.63
CA ALA A 77 -20.26 -1.85 44.06
C ALA A 77 -19.99 -0.55 44.83
N ASP A 78 -20.91 0.40 44.67
CA ASP A 78 -21.23 1.34 45.74
C ASP A 78 -21.97 0.57 46.86
N ASP A 79 -21.89 1.09 48.08
CA ASP A 79 -22.55 0.62 49.32
C ASP A 79 -21.80 -0.40 50.21
N ALA A 80 -20.93 0.11 51.07
CA ALA A 80 -20.80 -0.39 52.43
C ALA A 80 -20.85 0.77 53.43
N PRO A 81 -21.73 0.71 54.45
CA PRO A 81 -22.00 1.86 55.32
C PRO A 81 -20.86 2.09 56.32
N GLU A 82 -20.59 3.36 56.57
CA GLU A 82 -19.71 3.81 57.65
C GLU A 82 -20.11 3.16 58.98
N ARG A 83 -19.20 2.37 59.57
CA ARG A 83 -19.29 2.03 60.99
C ARG A 83 -18.58 3.10 61.79
N SER A 84 -19.40 3.84 62.51
CA SER A 84 -19.05 4.72 63.62
C SER A 84 -18.59 3.90 64.85
N GLU A 85 -17.66 4.52 65.59
CA GLU A 85 -17.15 4.24 66.95
C GLU A 85 -16.15 3.09 67.16
#